data_AF-A0A7V5E7V3-F1
#
_entry.id   AF-A0A7V5E7V3-F1
#
_cell.length_a   1.000
_cell.length_b   1.000
_cell.length_c   1.000
_cell.angle_alpha   90.00
_cell.angle_beta   90.00
_cell.angle_gamma   90.00
#
_symmetry.space_group_name_H-M   'P 1'
#
loop_
_entity.id
_entity.type
_entity.pdbx_description
1 polymer ?
#
loop_
_entity_poly.entity_id
_entity_poly.type
_entity_poly.pdbx_seq_one_letter_code
_entity_poly.pdbx_strand_id
1 'polypeptide(L)'
;DPTRGGVATVLNEIALRSLVGIRLEEEKIPVREEVRAACEILGLDPLYLANEGKLLAIVGKEDAEKILETIKNNPYGKNAEIIGEVVEDYPRKVFMKTRIGGTRLVDMLVGEQLPRIC
;
A
#
# COMPACT_ATOMS: atom_id res chain seq x y z
N ASP A 1 -6.03 -8.77 1.26
CA ASP A 1 -6.95 -7.63 1.00
C ASP A 1 -6.69 -6.56 2.05
N PRO A 2 -6.56 -5.27 1.68
CA PRO A 2 -6.27 -4.19 2.62
C PRO A 2 -7.55 -3.60 3.23
N THR A 3 -8.29 -4.41 4.00
CA THR A 3 -9.48 -4.01 4.76
C THR A 3 -9.06 -3.22 6.00
N ARG A 4 -9.31 -3.67 7.23
CA ARG A 4 -9.02 -2.86 8.44
C ARG A 4 -7.51 -2.57 8.55
N GLY A 5 -7.17 -1.29 8.76
CA GLY A 5 -5.78 -0.82 8.79
C GLY A 5 -5.15 -0.56 7.40
N GLY A 6 -5.90 -0.83 6.33
CA GLY A 6 -5.52 -0.48 4.97
C GLY A 6 -4.25 -1.16 4.45
N VAL A 7 -3.61 -0.51 3.48
CA VAL A 7 -2.39 -0.98 2.84
C VAL A 7 -1.22 -0.99 3.82
N ALA A 8 -1.11 0.05 4.66
CA ALA A 8 -0.01 0.20 5.61
C ALA A 8 0.05 -0.98 6.60
N THR A 9 -1.07 -1.33 7.25
CA THR A 9 -1.08 -2.41 8.23
C THR A 9 -0.82 -3.77 7.57
N VAL A 10 -1.46 -4.08 6.44
CA VAL A 10 -1.26 -5.36 5.76
C VAL A 10 0.20 -5.56 5.32
N LEU A 11 0.84 -4.52 4.76
CA LEU A 11 2.25 -4.63 4.37
C LEU A 11 3.16 -4.78 5.59
N ASN A 12 2.88 -4.11 6.71
CA ASN A 12 3.65 -4.29 7.93
C ASN A 12 3.50 -5.70 8.50
N GLU A 13 2.30 -6.30 8.47
CA GLU A 13 2.10 -7.69 8.88
C GLU A 13 2.91 -8.66 8.01
N ILE A 14 2.94 -8.44 6.69
CA ILE A 14 3.71 -9.26 5.75
C ILE A 14 5.21 -9.10 6.02
N ALA A 15 5.71 -7.86 6.13
CA ALA A 15 7.12 -7.59 6.41
C ALA A 15 7.57 -8.25 7.72
N LEU A 16 6.75 -8.15 8.76
CA LEU A 16 7.03 -8.73 10.07
C LEU A 16 7.10 -10.27 10.02
N ARG A 17 6.09 -10.92 9.42
CA ARG A 17 5.99 -12.38 9.35
C ARG A 17 7.02 -13.01 8.41
N SER A 18 7.39 -12.30 7.35
CA SER A 18 8.32 -12.79 6.32
C SER A 18 9.77 -12.38 6.57
N LEU A 19 10.03 -11.59 7.61
CA LEU A 19 11.38 -11.12 8.01
C LEU A 19 12.09 -10.30 6.93
N VAL A 20 11.34 -9.54 6.14
CA VAL A 20 11.83 -8.76 5.00
C VAL A 20 11.54 -7.28 5.16
N GLY A 21 12.25 -6.43 4.42
CA GLY A 21 11.87 -5.04 4.23
C GLY A 21 10.91 -4.89 3.05
N ILE A 22 10.06 -3.86 3.09
CA ILE A 22 9.22 -3.48 1.96
C ILE A 22 9.44 -1.99 1.66
N ARG A 23 9.88 -1.70 0.43
CA ARG A 23 10.07 -0.34 -0.06
C ARG A 23 8.91 0.05 -0.98
N LEU A 24 8.16 1.08 -0.60
CA LEU A 24 7.09 1.67 -1.41
C LEU A 24 7.57 2.90 -2.17
N GLU A 25 6.94 3.18 -3.31
CA GLU A 25 7.11 4.39 -4.09
C GLU A 25 5.83 5.23 -4.04
N GLU A 26 5.87 6.37 -3.34
CA GLU A 26 4.67 7.20 -3.09
C GLU A 26 3.97 7.65 -4.37
N GLU A 27 4.73 7.91 -5.43
CA GLU A 27 4.19 8.34 -6.73
C GLU A 27 3.39 7.25 -7.44
N LYS A 28 3.69 5.98 -7.17
CA LYS A 28 3.05 4.83 -7.81
C LYS A 28 1.79 4.37 -7.10
N ILE A 29 1.49 4.86 -5.89
CA ILE A 29 0.31 4.45 -5.13
C ILE A 29 -0.94 5.11 -5.72
N PRO A 30 -1.87 4.35 -6.33
CA PRO A 30 -3.04 4.92 -6.97
C PRO A 30 -4.06 5.38 -5.93
N VAL A 31 -4.17 6.70 -5.77
CA VAL A 31 -5.18 7.36 -4.93
C VAL A 31 -5.91 8.36 -5.81
N ARG A 32 -7.25 8.25 -5.86
CA ARG A 32 -8.09 9.20 -6.59
C ARG A 32 -7.96 10.60 -6.00
N GLU A 33 -8.04 11.62 -6.83
CA GLU A 33 -7.81 13.00 -6.37
C GLU A 33 -8.85 13.45 -5.34
N GLU A 34 -10.11 13.02 -5.50
CA GLU A 34 -11.17 13.32 -4.54
C GLU A 34 -10.93 12.65 -3.18
N VAL A 35 -10.30 11.45 -3.18
CA VAL A 35 -9.92 10.75 -1.95
C VAL A 35 -8.74 11.45 -1.29
N ARG A 36 -7.74 11.89 -2.07
CA ARG A 36 -6.59 12.66 -1.56
C ARG A 36 -7.08 13.94 -0.88
N ALA A 37 -7.91 14.72 -1.58
CA ALA A 37 -8.46 15.97 -1.05
C ALA A 37 -9.27 15.73 0.23
N ALA A 38 -10.12 14.71 0.27
CA ALA A 38 -10.88 14.37 1.47
C ALA A 38 -9.97 13.97 2.64
N CYS A 39 -8.95 13.14 2.39
CA CYS A 39 -7.97 12.75 3.41
C CYS A 39 -7.21 13.97 3.96
N GLU A 40 -6.79 14.89 3.11
CA GLU A 40 -6.09 16.13 3.52
C GLU A 40 -6.97 17.00 4.44
N ILE A 41 -8.25 17.20 4.08
CA ILE A 41 -9.19 17.97 4.90
C ILE A 41 -9.44 17.31 6.26
N LEU A 42 -9.52 15.98 6.29
CA LEU A 42 -9.84 15.21 7.49
C LEU A 42 -8.61 14.86 8.35
N GLY A 43 -7.40 15.17 7.89
CA GLY A 43 -6.16 14.78 8.56
C GLY A 43 -5.93 13.26 8.58
N LEU A 44 -6.41 12.56 7.54
CA LEU A 44 -6.29 11.11 7.39
C LEU A 44 -5.16 10.78 6.39
N ASP A 45 -4.49 9.64 6.59
CA ASP A 45 -3.57 9.09 5.60
C ASP A 45 -4.27 7.94 4.84
N PRO A 46 -4.42 8.03 3.51
CA PRO A 46 -5.15 7.04 2.71
C PRO A 46 -4.56 5.63 2.80
N LEU A 47 -3.29 5.47 3.19
CA LEU A 47 -2.68 4.15 3.34
C LEU A 47 -3.27 3.33 4.49
N TYR A 48 -3.91 3.99 5.46
CA TYR A 48 -4.47 3.34 6.66
C TYR A 48 -5.99 3.17 6.59
N LEU A 49 -6.62 3.70 5.54
CA LEU A 49 -8.05 3.55 5.32
C LEU A 49 -8.40 2.17 4.78
N ALA A 50 -9.53 1.65 5.25
CA ALA A 50 -10.01 0.34 4.81
C ALA A 50 -10.47 0.35 3.35
N ASN A 51 -10.19 -0.74 2.63
CA ASN A 51 -10.61 -0.96 1.25
C ASN A 51 -11.46 -2.23 1.12
N GLU A 52 -12.67 -2.10 0.59
CA GLU A 52 -13.66 -3.20 0.40
C GLU A 52 -13.76 -3.64 -1.08
N GLY A 53 -12.62 -3.95 -1.69
CA GLY A 53 -12.58 -4.33 -3.11
C GLY A 53 -11.21 -4.20 -3.76
N LYS A 54 -10.13 -4.39 -2.98
CA LYS A 54 -8.75 -4.26 -3.45
C LYS A 54 -7.95 -5.50 -3.09
N LEU A 55 -6.97 -5.81 -3.94
CA LEU A 55 -6.00 -6.87 -3.74
C LEU A 55 -4.61 -6.24 -3.56
N LEU A 56 -3.87 -6.71 -2.57
CA LEU A 56 -2.41 -6.58 -2.53
C LEU A 56 -1.82 -7.93 -2.93
N ALA A 57 -0.90 -7.92 -3.89
CA ALA A 57 -0.23 -9.11 -4.39
C ALA A 57 1.29 -8.93 -4.29
N ILE A 58 1.97 -9.93 -3.74
CA ILE A 58 3.43 -10.04 -3.75
C ILE A 58 3.78 -11.17 -4.68
N VAL A 59 4.58 -10.89 -5.70
CA VAL A 59 4.86 -11.79 -6.81
C VAL A 59 6.35 -11.82 -7.12
N GLY A 60 6.79 -12.84 -7.86
CA GLY A 60 8.16 -12.91 -8.37
C GLY A 60 8.46 -11.71 -9.28
N LYS A 61 9.67 -11.16 -9.18
CA LYS A 61 10.10 -9.99 -9.97
C LYS A 61 9.94 -10.22 -11.48
N GLU A 62 10.22 -11.43 -11.95
CA GLU A 62 10.13 -11.78 -13.38
C GLU A 62 8.69 -11.87 -13.88
N ASP A 63 7.72 -12.12 -13.00
CA ASP A 63 6.30 -12.26 -13.34
C ASP A 63 5.51 -10.95 -13.14
N ALA A 64 6.10 -9.94 -12.47
CA ALA A 64 5.39 -8.77 -11.99
C ALA A 64 4.62 -8.01 -13.08
N GLU A 65 5.29 -7.71 -14.20
CA GLU A 65 4.67 -6.98 -15.32
C GLU A 65 3.56 -7.78 -16.00
N LYS A 66 3.79 -9.08 -16.22
CA LYS A 66 2.81 -9.97 -16.84
C LYS A 66 1.54 -10.10 -15.99
N ILE A 67 1.71 -10.25 -14.68
CA ILE A 67 0.59 -10.32 -13.73
C ILE A 67 -0.14 -8.97 -13.68
N LEU A 68 0.59 -7.84 -13.66
CA LEU A 68 -0.01 -6.51 -13.66
C LEU A 68 -0.88 -6.29 -14.90
N GLU A 69 -0.37 -6.62 -16.10
CA GLU A 69 -1.11 -6.51 -17.35
C GLU A 69 -2.39 -7.37 -17.32
N THR A 70 -2.28 -8.59 -16.79
CA THR A 70 -3.44 -9.49 -16.62
C THR A 70 -4.49 -8.88 -15.69
N ILE A 71 -4.08 -8.29 -14.57
CA ILE A 71 -4.98 -7.63 -13.62
C ILE A 71 -5.64 -6.40 -14.26
N LYS A 72 -4.89 -5.60 -15.02
CA LYS A 72 -5.39 -4.39 -15.70
C LYS A 72 -6.46 -4.69 -16.75
N ASN A 73 -6.49 -5.90 -17.31
CA ASN A 73 -7.56 -6.37 -18.21
C ASN A 73 -8.91 -6.63 -17.49
N ASN A 74 -8.93 -6.70 -16.15
CA ASN A 74 -10.15 -6.79 -15.37
C ASN A 74 -10.74 -5.40 -15.12
N PRO A 75 -12.08 -5.18 -15.23
CA PRO A 75 -12.71 -3.89 -14.93
C PRO A 75 -12.37 -3.31 -13.55
N TYR A 76 -12.18 -4.14 -12.53
CA TYR A 76 -11.82 -3.73 -11.17
C TYR A 76 -10.31 -3.50 -10.98
N GLY A 77 -9.49 -4.03 -11.88
CA GLY A 77 -8.03 -3.95 -11.83
C GLY A 77 -7.41 -2.86 -12.72
N LYS A 78 -8.23 -2.07 -13.44
CA LYS A 78 -7.74 -1.04 -14.39
C LYS A 78 -6.68 -0.08 -13.82
N ASN A 79 -6.78 0.24 -12.53
CA ASN A 79 -5.86 1.13 -11.82
C ASN A 79 -4.85 0.38 -10.93
N ALA A 80 -4.67 -0.93 -11.12
CA ALA A 80 -3.63 -1.67 -10.43
C ALA A 80 -2.26 -1.11 -10.79
N GLU A 81 -1.31 -1.15 -9.86
CA GLU A 81 0.03 -0.61 -10.08
C GLU A 81 1.05 -1.38 -9.25
N ILE A 82 2.29 -1.47 -9.74
CA ILE A 82 3.41 -1.96 -8.92
C ILE A 82 3.84 -0.81 -8.01
N ILE A 83 3.46 -0.89 -6.73
CA ILE A 83 3.67 0.20 -5.78
C ILE A 83 4.99 0.14 -5.01
N GLY A 84 5.80 -0.89 -5.23
CA GLY A 84 7.02 -1.12 -4.46
C GLY A 84 7.61 -2.50 -4.65
N GLU A 85 8.57 -2.85 -3.80
CA GLU A 85 9.32 -4.10 -3.87
C GLU A 85 9.72 -4.59 -2.47
N VAL A 86 9.95 -5.91 -2.38
CA VAL A 86 10.54 -6.55 -1.19
C VAL A 86 12.06 -6.40 -1.26
N VAL A 87 12.68 -6.02 -0.14
CA VAL A 87 14.12 -5.74 -0.05
C VAL A 87 14.73 -6.36 1.21
N GLU A 88 16.05 -6.47 1.22
CA GLU A 88 16.82 -6.90 2.41
C GLU A 88 17.00 -5.76 3.43
N ASP A 89 16.97 -4.51 2.97
CA ASP A 89 17.12 -3.32 3.81
C ASP A 89 15.98 -3.21 4.82
N TYR A 90 16.31 -2.84 6.06
CA TYR A 90 15.33 -2.59 7.13
C TYR A 90 14.33 -3.75 7.32
N PRO A 91 14.81 -4.96 7.67
CA PRO A 91 13.94 -6.12 7.81
C PRO A 91 12.84 -5.86 8.85
N ARG A 92 11.64 -6.41 8.59
CA ARG A 92 10.41 -6.22 9.36
C ARG A 92 9.87 -4.79 9.35
N LYS A 93 10.28 -3.96 8.40
CA LYS A 93 9.79 -2.58 8.26
C LYS A 93 9.26 -2.31 6.86
N VAL A 94 8.24 -1.45 6.81
CA VAL A 94 7.76 -0.83 5.57
C VAL A 94 8.23 0.62 5.54
N PHE A 95 8.83 1.03 4.45
CA PHE A 95 9.29 2.40 4.26
C PHE A 95 8.95 2.87 2.86
N MET A 96 8.73 4.16 2.72
CA MET A 96 8.25 4.75 1.48
C MET A 96 9.20 5.84 1.01
N LYS A 97 9.64 5.74 -0.25
CA LYS A 97 10.27 6.84 -0.96
C LYS A 97 9.20 7.86 -1.33
N THR A 98 9.36 9.05 -0.77
CA THR A 98 8.44 10.17 -0.95
C THR A 98 8.67 10.85 -2.30
N ARG A 99 7.69 11.62 -2.76
CA ARG A 99 7.77 12.40 -4.03
C ARG A 99 8.95 13.37 -4.08
N ILE A 100 9.36 13.88 -2.92
CA ILE A 100 10.49 14.82 -2.79
C ILE A 100 11.84 14.11 -2.62
N GLY A 101 11.88 12.78 -2.78
CA GLY A 101 13.11 11.98 -2.78
C GLY A 101 13.60 11.50 -1.41
N GLY A 102 12.97 11.95 -0.31
CA GLY A 102 13.24 11.45 1.04
C GLY A 102 12.59 10.09 1.30
N THR A 103 12.98 9.42 2.38
CA THR A 103 12.37 8.16 2.83
C THR A 103 11.67 8.36 4.17
N ARG A 104 10.43 7.89 4.30
CA ARG A 104 9.71 7.85 5.59
C ARG A 104 9.32 6.44 5.98
N LEU A 105 9.24 6.18 7.30
CA LEU A 105 8.68 4.94 7.82
C LEU A 105 7.15 4.95 7.60
N VAL A 106 6.60 3.81 7.16
CA VAL A 106 5.17 3.56 7.13
C VAL A 106 4.90 2.57 8.25
N ASP A 107 4.50 3.08 9.41
CA ASP A 107 4.33 2.25 10.61
C ASP A 107 3.01 1.47 10.57
N MET A 108 2.83 0.56 11.52
CA MET A 108 1.56 -0.10 11.74
C MET A 108 0.54 0.90 12.28
N LEU A 109 -0.74 0.76 11.90
CA LEU A 109 -1.79 1.59 12.48
C LEU A 109 -1.86 1.38 14.00
N VAL A 110 -1.85 2.47 14.76
CA VAL A 110 -2.14 2.44 16.19
C VAL A 110 -3.60 2.87 16.41
N GLY A 111 -4.43 1.96 16.91
CA GLY A 111 -5.86 2.21 17.14
C GLY A 111 -6.71 2.10 15.86
N GLU A 112 -7.78 2.90 15.78
CA GLU A 112 -8.66 2.97 14.61
C GLU A 112 -8.80 4.43 14.16
N GLN A 113 -8.67 4.71 12.85
CA GLN A 113 -8.90 6.06 12.31
C GLN A 113 -10.39 6.40 12.22
N LEU A 114 -11.22 5.41 11.87
CA LEU A 114 -12.65 5.59 11.66
C LEU A 114 -13.40 4.45 12.37
N PRO A 115 -14.13 4.75 13.46
CA PRO A 115 -14.86 3.72 14.18
C PRO A 115 -16.02 3.19 13.33
N ARG A 116 -16.25 1.86 13.41
CA ARG A 116 -17.30 1.15 12.66
C ARG A 116 -17.14 1.23 11.13
N ILE A 117 -15.89 1.22 10.64
CA ILE A 117 -15.60 1.31 9.21
C ILE A 117 -15.88 0.02 8.42
N CYS A 118 -16.05 -1.12 9.09
CA CYS A 118 -16.55 -2.38 8.52
C CYS A 118 -16.87 -3.36 9.66
#